data_AF-A0A0W8B8U2-F1
#
_entry.id   AF-A0A0W8B8U2-F1
#
_cell.length_a   1.000
_cell.length_b   1.000
_cell.length_c   1.000
_cell.angle_alpha   90.00
_cell.angle_beta   90.00
_cell.angle_gamma   90.00
#
_symmetry.space_group_name_H-M   'P 1'
#
loop_
_entity.id
_entity.type
_entity.pdbx_description
1 polymer ?
#
loop_
_entity_poly.entity_id
_entity_poly.type
_entity_poly.pdbx_seq_one_letter_code
_entity_poly.pdbx_strand_id
1 'polypeptide(L)'
;MLGQIRGRQPQSPIVGWVTVLLLLTLSACCGWYSQQVTTYSYQGGSQINSVTHDVTVRRQHLLAKLTSQAGGSGSTAPAKVMLNPAPTSKPKPDPNVEKLWAPVKTLAELEEFECVAWRQTANCSPRGDLKPKRDDTCDRKILPTDSGFCEYRHRKTGEVRRIIAAKCKSRASQMGYSCANATMLVRYNLMADNYKPDYPLSFENNQRDFLQQNNLTKEKALVLSGQKVEPPASFTRGIAYVVYEQLFLSVYAAIRALRSTGCTLPIELWYREDETNTSHPLLQELRSKYGAYLRVIKDPRAVKFYTKLYAVFYSAFDNLLLLDADNFAARDPTHLFTTEVYNDTGAVFWPDFWMPNRTIFKTKKGSDVWELMGVPFVDMFEQESGQVLVNRIKHTKALHTLLHYGLTEPHLPAEFDMLWGDKDLFRFAWMRTNSSFHMIKRPAGSAGLKAPHLNIFCGNTMVQHDSDGDIAFLHRNIVKFLPDGNNTQKLWQYVQQYNMNQDLRFYEVRGDVDHRWFPSIRKCYGRRINYLRAYSLKPIKDFPFAGLEDEIIRHVQEGEKIIKQSGYISAATEAPKTKVSKIRKN
;
A
#
# COMPACT_ATOMS: atom_id res chain seq x y z
N MET A 1 -1.27 -5.27 -72.70
CA MET A 1 -1.74 -6.59 -73.18
C MET A 1 -1.96 -7.50 -71.98
N LEU A 2 -3.15 -8.09 -71.94
CA LEU A 2 -3.65 -9.32 -71.26
C LEU A 2 -2.64 -10.19 -70.46
N GLY A 3 -2.99 -10.85 -69.35
CA GLY A 3 -4.32 -11.16 -68.81
C GLY A 3 -4.34 -11.94 -67.48
N GLN A 4 -5.57 -12.03 -66.95
CA GLN A 4 -6.24 -12.96 -66.01
C GLN A 4 -5.51 -13.61 -64.81
N ILE A 5 -6.18 -13.60 -63.63
CA ILE A 5 -6.86 -14.76 -63.01
C ILE A 5 -7.93 -14.26 -62.02
N ARG A 6 -9.15 -14.82 -62.08
CA ARG A 6 -10.31 -14.51 -61.24
C ARG A 6 -10.14 -15.06 -59.82
N GLY A 7 -10.44 -14.23 -58.82
CA GLY A 7 -10.38 -14.57 -57.39
C GLY A 7 -11.56 -15.40 -56.89
N ARG A 8 -11.27 -16.32 -55.96
CA ARG A 8 -12.24 -16.90 -55.01
C ARG A 8 -12.41 -15.93 -53.84
N GLN A 9 -13.65 -15.64 -53.45
CA GLN A 9 -13.95 -14.82 -52.26
C GLN A 9 -13.56 -15.55 -50.96
N PRO A 10 -12.96 -14.85 -49.99
CA PRO A 10 -12.75 -15.38 -48.64
C PRO A 10 -14.03 -15.29 -47.81
N GLN A 11 -14.40 -16.40 -47.16
CA GLN A 11 -15.48 -16.45 -46.16
C GLN A 11 -15.12 -15.61 -44.93
N SER A 12 -16.09 -14.84 -44.43
CA SER A 12 -15.98 -13.95 -43.27
C SER A 12 -15.90 -14.74 -41.95
N PRO A 13 -15.07 -14.33 -40.97
CA PRO A 13 -14.95 -15.01 -39.69
C PRO A 13 -16.17 -14.71 -38.77
N ILE A 14 -16.55 -15.68 -37.94
CA ILE A 14 -17.64 -15.59 -36.95
C ILE A 14 -17.27 -14.54 -35.88
N VAL A 15 -18.18 -13.61 -35.60
CA VAL A 15 -17.98 -12.47 -34.69
C VAL A 15 -18.93 -12.62 -33.48
N GLY A 16 -18.51 -13.37 -32.46
CA GLY A 16 -19.11 -13.32 -31.12
C GLY A 16 -20.02 -14.49 -30.70
N TRP A 17 -20.06 -14.72 -29.38
CA TRP A 17 -20.89 -15.71 -28.70
C TRP A 17 -21.74 -15.02 -27.62
N VAL A 18 -23.01 -15.41 -27.50
CA VAL A 18 -23.89 -14.96 -26.40
C VAL A 18 -24.43 -16.20 -25.68
N THR A 19 -24.24 -16.25 -24.36
CA THR A 19 -24.77 -17.30 -23.49
C THR A 19 -25.94 -16.74 -22.69
N VAL A 20 -27.12 -17.34 -22.83
CA VAL A 20 -28.32 -16.97 -22.07
C VAL A 20 -28.63 -18.07 -21.06
N LEU A 21 -28.78 -17.68 -19.79
CA LEU A 21 -29.13 -18.59 -18.69
C LEU A 21 -30.64 -18.50 -18.44
N LEU A 22 -31.38 -19.55 -18.79
CA LEU A 22 -32.82 -19.65 -18.55
C LEU A 22 -33.07 -20.49 -17.29
N LEU A 23 -33.63 -19.85 -16.26
CA LEU A 23 -34.06 -20.50 -15.02
C LEU A 23 -35.49 -21.04 -15.19
N LEU A 24 -35.63 -22.35 -15.36
CA LEU A 24 -36.92 -23.04 -15.39
C LEU A 24 -37.17 -23.79 -14.07
N THR A 25 -38.25 -23.38 -13.40
CA THR A 25 -39.07 -24.04 -12.35
C THR A 25 -38.42 -24.99 -11.33
N LEU A 26 -38.55 -24.61 -10.05
CA LEU A 26 -38.24 -25.40 -8.86
C LEU A 26 -39.17 -26.61 -8.68
N SER A 27 -38.61 -27.83 -8.64
CA SER A 27 -39.25 -28.98 -7.98
C SER A 27 -38.79 -29.02 -6.51
N ALA A 28 -39.73 -28.78 -5.59
CA ALA A 28 -39.44 -28.54 -4.18
C ALA A 28 -39.14 -29.80 -3.34
N CYS A 29 -38.99 -31.00 -3.91
CA CYS A 29 -38.88 -32.23 -3.10
C CYS A 29 -37.48 -32.86 -3.00
N CYS A 30 -36.49 -32.53 -3.84
CA CYS A 30 -35.22 -33.31 -3.84
C CYS A 30 -33.90 -32.51 -3.77
N GLY A 31 -33.90 -31.18 -3.67
CA GLY A 31 -32.66 -30.41 -3.47
C GLY A 31 -31.70 -30.37 -4.67
N TRP A 32 -32.20 -30.72 -5.86
CA TRP A 32 -31.53 -30.58 -7.15
C TRP A 32 -32.31 -29.55 -7.98
N TYR A 33 -31.60 -28.73 -8.74
CA TYR A 33 -32.20 -27.95 -9.83
C TYR A 33 -31.45 -28.23 -11.12
N SER A 34 -32.20 -28.32 -12.22
CA SER A 34 -31.67 -28.38 -13.58
C SER A 34 -31.68 -26.98 -14.17
N GLN A 35 -30.58 -26.54 -14.76
CA GLN A 35 -30.49 -25.32 -15.56
C GLN A 35 -30.22 -25.69 -17.01
N GLN A 36 -31.01 -25.12 -17.92
CA GLN A 36 -30.69 -25.16 -19.35
C GLN A 36 -29.86 -23.94 -19.72
N VAL A 37 -28.68 -24.20 -20.27
CA VAL A 37 -27.81 -23.18 -20.84
C VAL A 37 -27.84 -23.32 -22.35
N THR A 38 -28.40 -22.32 -23.03
CA THR A 38 -28.41 -22.26 -24.49
C THR A 38 -27.39 -21.24 -24.96
N THR A 39 -26.50 -21.67 -25.84
CA THR A 39 -25.48 -20.83 -26.47
C THR A 39 -25.85 -20.60 -27.92
N TYR A 40 -25.83 -19.34 -28.35
CA TYR A 40 -26.17 -18.94 -29.72
C TYR A 40 -24.94 -18.45 -30.47
N SER A 41 -24.83 -18.83 -31.74
CA SER A 41 -23.81 -18.35 -32.68
C SER A 41 -24.42 -17.41 -33.70
N TYR A 42 -23.76 -16.28 -33.99
CA TYR A 42 -24.22 -15.26 -34.93
C TYR A 42 -23.18 -14.97 -36.02
N GLN A 43 -23.64 -14.72 -37.24
CA GLN A 43 -22.82 -14.21 -38.35
C GLN A 43 -23.59 -13.09 -39.06
N GLY A 44 -22.99 -11.90 -39.15
CA GLY A 44 -23.58 -10.75 -39.85
C GLY A 44 -24.92 -10.25 -39.28
N GLY A 45 -25.16 -10.45 -37.97
CA GLY A 45 -26.42 -10.07 -37.32
C GLY A 45 -27.51 -11.15 -37.35
N SER A 46 -27.29 -12.27 -38.04
CA SER A 46 -28.23 -13.39 -38.13
C SER A 46 -27.75 -14.58 -37.29
N GLN A 47 -28.66 -15.19 -36.52
CA GLN A 47 -28.39 -16.43 -35.77
C GLN A 47 -28.19 -17.58 -36.76
N ILE A 48 -27.08 -18.29 -36.64
CA ILE A 48 -26.73 -19.42 -37.51
C ILE A 48 -26.79 -20.77 -36.81
N ASN A 49 -26.63 -20.82 -35.49
CA ASN A 49 -26.72 -22.07 -34.74
C ASN A 49 -27.03 -21.85 -33.25
N SER A 50 -27.56 -22.89 -32.58
CA SER A 50 -27.74 -22.90 -31.12
C SER A 50 -27.51 -24.28 -30.52
N VAL A 51 -26.82 -24.34 -29.37
CA VAL A 51 -26.58 -25.58 -28.62
C VAL A 51 -27.08 -25.41 -27.19
N THR A 52 -27.89 -26.36 -26.70
CA THR A 52 -28.43 -26.37 -25.34
C THR A 52 -27.82 -27.50 -24.52
N HIS A 53 -27.40 -27.21 -23.29
CA HIS A 53 -26.90 -28.18 -22.32
C HIS A 53 -27.74 -28.14 -21.03
N ASP A 54 -28.07 -29.31 -20.49
CA ASP A 54 -28.69 -29.47 -19.17
C ASP A 54 -27.61 -29.60 -18.08
N VAL A 55 -27.64 -28.72 -17.08
CA VAL A 55 -26.70 -28.71 -15.96
C VAL A 55 -27.46 -28.94 -14.66
N THR A 56 -27.21 -30.06 -13.98
CA THR A 56 -27.84 -30.39 -12.69
C THR A 56 -26.91 -30.07 -11.53
N VAL A 57 -27.33 -29.22 -10.58
CA VAL A 57 -26.51 -28.79 -9.43
C VAL A 57 -27.19 -29.16 -8.10
N ARG A 58 -26.41 -29.65 -7.13
CA ARG A 58 -26.87 -30.04 -5.79
C ARG A 58 -26.61 -28.92 -4.77
N ARG A 59 -27.62 -28.53 -3.98
CA ARG A 59 -27.47 -27.53 -2.92
C ARG A 59 -26.74 -28.12 -1.70
N GLN A 60 -25.58 -27.57 -1.32
CA GLN A 60 -25.02 -27.78 0.02
C GLN A 60 -25.65 -26.76 0.98
N HIS A 61 -26.32 -27.22 2.04
CA HIS A 61 -26.97 -26.37 3.04
C HIS A 61 -25.96 -25.78 4.02
N LEU A 62 -26.00 -24.45 4.18
CA LEU A 62 -25.60 -23.77 5.42
C LEU A 62 -26.73 -22.80 5.79
N LEU A 63 -27.58 -23.20 6.75
CA LEU A 63 -28.62 -22.36 7.33
C LEU A 63 -28.86 -22.78 8.80
N ALA A 64 -28.46 -21.91 9.73
CA ALA A 64 -29.00 -21.80 11.08
C ALA A 64 -29.17 -20.29 11.32
N LYS A 65 -30.33 -19.73 10.98
CA LYS A 65 -31.57 -19.54 11.77
C LYS A 65 -31.65 -18.12 12.35
N LEU A 66 -32.49 -17.31 11.69
CA LEU A 66 -33.10 -16.08 12.20
C LEU A 66 -34.37 -16.44 12.99
N THR A 67 -34.59 -15.66 14.05
CA THR A 67 -35.88 -15.23 14.65
C THR A 67 -36.83 -16.26 15.28
N SER A 68 -37.13 -16.02 16.57
CA SER A 68 -38.28 -16.57 17.30
C SER A 68 -39.07 -15.44 17.97
N GLN A 69 -40.34 -15.30 17.61
CA GLN A 69 -41.54 -14.79 18.34
C GLN A 69 -42.67 -14.87 17.27
N ALA A 70 -43.88 -15.40 17.46
CA ALA A 70 -44.62 -16.00 18.57
C ALA A 70 -45.80 -16.86 17.99
N GLY A 71 -46.27 -17.87 18.75
CA GLY A 71 -47.58 -18.57 18.64
C GLY A 71 -47.79 -19.53 17.44
N GLY A 72 -48.36 -20.73 17.53
CA GLY A 72 -48.95 -21.54 18.61
C GLY A 72 -49.57 -22.81 17.97
N SER A 73 -49.67 -23.90 18.76
CA SER A 73 -50.34 -25.21 18.50
C SER A 73 -49.75 -26.11 17.38
N GLY A 74 -49.54 -27.42 17.51
CA GLY A 74 -49.69 -28.41 18.59
C GLY A 74 -49.30 -29.82 18.08
N SER A 75 -48.84 -30.70 19.00
CA SER A 75 -48.80 -32.17 18.91
C SER A 75 -47.85 -32.84 17.88
N THR A 76 -47.06 -33.90 18.11
CA THR A 76 -46.47 -34.65 19.25
C THR A 76 -45.50 -35.71 18.68
N ALA A 77 -44.43 -36.04 19.45
CA ALA A 77 -43.54 -37.23 19.40
C ALA A 77 -42.28 -37.22 18.49
N PRO A 78 -41.20 -37.96 18.87
CA PRO A 78 -40.48 -37.99 20.14
C PRO A 78 -39.03 -37.48 19.99
N ALA A 79 -38.46 -36.96 21.07
CA ALA A 79 -37.12 -36.37 21.09
C ALA A 79 -36.01 -37.42 20.94
N LYS A 80 -35.27 -37.39 19.82
CA LYS A 80 -33.91 -37.93 19.75
C LYS A 80 -32.98 -36.95 20.47
N VAL A 81 -32.40 -37.39 21.58
CA VAL A 81 -31.27 -36.73 22.23
C VAL A 81 -30.12 -36.65 21.22
N MET A 82 -29.95 -35.50 20.57
CA MET A 82 -28.73 -35.17 19.84
C MET A 82 -27.72 -34.66 20.87
N LEU A 83 -26.80 -35.54 21.26
CA LEU A 83 -25.52 -35.14 21.83
C LEU A 83 -24.85 -34.18 20.84
N ASN A 84 -24.69 -32.92 21.22
CA ASN A 84 -23.86 -31.98 20.47
C ASN A 84 -22.44 -32.56 20.41
N PRO A 85 -21.81 -32.69 19.23
CA PRO A 85 -20.41 -33.05 19.18
C PRO A 85 -19.62 -31.94 19.88
N ALA A 86 -18.88 -32.32 20.92
CA ALA A 86 -17.97 -31.42 21.61
C ALA A 86 -17.05 -30.72 20.59
N PRO A 87 -16.68 -29.45 20.81
CA PRO A 87 -15.67 -28.81 19.99
C PRO A 87 -14.42 -29.66 20.04
N THR A 88 -14.04 -30.27 18.92
CA THR A 88 -12.79 -31.02 18.81
C THR A 88 -11.67 -30.03 19.03
N SER A 89 -11.13 -30.01 20.25
CA SER A 89 -9.90 -29.31 20.55
C SER A 89 -8.86 -29.84 19.58
N LYS A 90 -8.33 -28.98 18.70
CA LYS A 90 -7.17 -29.34 17.90
C LYS A 90 -6.12 -29.91 18.86
N PRO A 91 -5.52 -31.08 18.60
CA PRO A 91 -4.51 -31.66 19.47
C PRO A 91 -3.45 -30.59 19.77
N LYS A 92 -3.10 -30.42 21.05
CA LYS A 92 -1.98 -29.54 21.42
C LYS A 92 -0.72 -30.06 20.73
N PRO A 93 0.12 -29.20 20.12
CA PRO A 93 1.36 -29.63 19.49
C PRO A 93 2.25 -30.39 20.48
N ASP A 94 2.95 -31.42 20.01
CA ASP A 94 3.94 -32.15 20.81
C ASP A 94 5.02 -31.16 21.33
N PRO A 95 5.20 -31.03 22.65
CA PRO A 95 6.18 -30.12 23.24
C PRO A 95 7.61 -30.33 22.73
N ASN A 96 7.99 -31.58 22.43
CA ASN A 96 9.33 -31.90 21.93
C ASN A 96 9.54 -31.35 20.51
N VAL A 97 8.48 -31.37 19.68
CA VAL A 97 8.52 -30.81 18.32
C VAL A 97 8.54 -29.29 18.36
N GLU A 98 7.77 -28.67 19.26
CA GLU A 98 7.77 -27.20 19.37
C GLU A 98 9.08 -26.64 19.91
N LYS A 99 9.82 -27.39 20.73
CA LYS A 99 11.19 -27.00 21.14
C LYS A 99 12.11 -26.77 19.93
N LEU A 100 11.97 -27.57 18.86
CA LEU A 100 12.75 -27.40 17.64
C LEU A 100 12.46 -26.07 16.93
N TRP A 101 11.27 -25.50 17.14
CA TRP A 101 10.81 -24.24 16.53
C TRP A 101 10.99 -23.02 17.44
N ALA A 102 11.73 -23.15 18.55
CA ALA A 102 12.06 -21.98 19.37
C ALA A 102 12.63 -20.86 18.46
N PRO A 103 12.34 -19.58 18.73
CA PRO A 103 12.89 -18.48 17.94
C PRO A 103 14.35 -18.22 18.32
N VAL A 104 15.18 -17.87 17.34
CA VAL A 104 16.53 -17.32 17.58
C VAL A 104 16.38 -15.87 18.03
N LYS A 105 17.04 -15.48 19.12
CA LYS A 105 16.85 -14.16 19.74
C LYS A 105 17.99 -13.18 19.52
N THR A 106 19.19 -13.65 19.17
CA THR A 106 20.36 -12.79 18.99
C THR A 106 21.19 -13.21 17.77
N LEU A 107 21.95 -12.27 17.22
CA LEU A 107 22.88 -12.55 16.12
C LEU A 107 23.95 -13.56 16.53
N ALA A 108 24.46 -13.45 17.76
CA ALA A 108 25.44 -14.39 18.31
C ALA A 108 24.88 -15.81 18.39
N GLU A 109 23.62 -15.98 18.83
CA GLU A 109 22.95 -17.29 18.81
C GLU A 109 22.83 -17.82 17.36
N LEU A 110 22.44 -16.97 16.41
CA LEU A 110 22.27 -17.38 15.00
C LEU A 110 23.57 -17.89 14.37
N GLU A 111 24.71 -17.30 14.73
CA GLU A 111 26.04 -17.65 14.18
C GLU A 111 26.58 -19.00 14.69
N GLU A 112 26.05 -19.50 15.80
CA GLU A 112 26.38 -20.82 16.35
C GLU A 112 25.66 -21.97 15.63
N PHE A 113 24.75 -21.67 14.69
CA PHE A 113 24.03 -22.67 13.90
C PHE A 113 24.63 -22.86 12.51
N GLU A 114 24.70 -24.11 12.06
CA GLU A 114 25.06 -24.48 10.70
C GLU A 114 23.96 -25.29 10.02
N CYS A 115 23.81 -25.11 8.71
CA CYS A 115 22.76 -25.79 7.96
C CYS A 115 23.04 -27.30 7.87
N VAL A 116 22.01 -28.11 8.10
CA VAL A 116 22.06 -29.58 7.96
C VAL A 116 21.39 -30.02 6.67
N ALA A 117 20.13 -29.63 6.46
CA ALA A 117 19.34 -30.10 5.32
C ALA A 117 18.09 -29.23 5.09
N TRP A 118 17.56 -29.33 3.88
CA TRP A 118 16.17 -29.04 3.58
C TRP A 118 15.29 -30.24 3.93
N ARG A 119 14.21 -30.03 4.69
CA ARG A 119 13.22 -31.04 5.04
C ARG A 119 11.88 -30.75 4.38
N GLN A 120 11.39 -31.65 3.55
CA GLN A 120 10.13 -31.47 2.83
C GLN A 120 8.92 -31.89 3.69
N THR A 121 7.83 -31.15 3.57
CA THR A 121 6.55 -31.41 4.26
C THR A 121 5.35 -31.40 3.31
N ALA A 122 4.23 -31.96 3.78
CA ALA A 122 2.94 -31.98 3.10
C ALA A 122 2.04 -30.78 3.42
N ASN A 123 0.92 -30.66 2.69
CA ASN A 123 -0.21 -29.79 3.00
C ASN A 123 0.13 -28.29 3.12
N CYS A 124 1.19 -27.85 2.43
CA CYS A 124 1.62 -26.45 2.43
C CYS A 124 1.89 -25.88 3.84
N SER A 125 2.27 -26.76 4.77
CA SER A 125 2.60 -26.43 6.14
C SER A 125 3.99 -26.96 6.49
N PRO A 126 4.92 -26.11 6.95
CA PRO A 126 6.20 -26.51 7.55
C PRO A 126 6.03 -27.46 8.75
N ARG A 127 4.85 -27.47 9.38
CA ARG A 127 4.48 -28.36 10.48
C ARG A 127 3.63 -29.55 10.00
N GLY A 128 3.49 -29.74 8.69
CA GLY A 128 2.80 -30.88 8.10
C GLY A 128 3.67 -32.14 8.07
N ASP A 129 3.10 -33.25 7.60
CA ASP A 129 3.77 -34.55 7.55
C ASP A 129 5.05 -34.49 6.72
N LEU A 130 6.14 -35.08 7.23
CA LEU A 130 7.42 -35.16 6.54
C LEU A 130 7.32 -35.96 5.24
N LYS A 131 8.13 -35.59 4.26
CA LYS A 131 8.29 -36.30 2.98
C LYS A 131 9.78 -36.59 2.72
N PRO A 132 10.40 -37.53 3.46
CA PRO A 132 11.85 -37.74 3.45
C PRO A 132 12.46 -38.04 2.08
N LYS A 133 11.68 -38.66 1.17
CA LYS A 133 12.10 -38.91 -0.23
C LYS A 133 12.33 -37.62 -1.05
N ARG A 134 11.99 -36.46 -0.50
CA ARG A 134 12.12 -35.13 -1.12
C ARG A 134 12.92 -34.16 -0.23
N ASP A 135 13.56 -34.67 0.82
CA ASP A 135 14.59 -33.92 1.54
C ASP A 135 15.79 -33.70 0.62
N ASP A 136 16.58 -32.68 0.89
CA ASP A 136 17.70 -32.29 0.03
C ASP A 136 18.79 -31.57 0.82
N THR A 137 19.90 -31.28 0.16
CA THR A 137 21.04 -30.55 0.74
C THR A 137 20.70 -29.08 0.99
N CYS A 138 21.59 -28.42 1.73
CA CYS A 138 21.47 -27.00 2.04
C CYS A 138 21.52 -26.08 0.82
N ASP A 139 22.10 -26.53 -0.29
CA ASP A 139 22.30 -25.73 -1.50
C ASP A 139 21.09 -25.72 -2.44
N ARG A 140 20.14 -26.64 -2.20
CA ARG A 140 18.90 -26.69 -2.97
C ARG A 140 18.14 -25.37 -2.85
N LYS A 141 17.86 -24.75 -3.99
CA LYS A 141 16.95 -23.59 -4.04
C LYS A 141 15.54 -23.99 -3.62
N ILE A 142 14.96 -23.22 -2.71
CA ILE A 142 13.61 -23.44 -2.21
C ILE A 142 12.63 -22.74 -3.14
N LEU A 143 11.76 -23.50 -3.80
CA LEU A 143 10.82 -23.00 -4.80
C LEU A 143 9.56 -22.40 -4.15
N PRO A 144 8.85 -21.44 -4.79
CA PRO A 144 7.60 -20.89 -4.25
C PRO A 144 6.49 -21.93 -4.00
N THR A 145 6.54 -23.07 -4.68
CA THR A 145 5.60 -24.18 -4.50
C THR A 145 5.96 -25.11 -3.34
N ASP A 146 7.16 -24.98 -2.78
CA ASP A 146 7.64 -25.88 -1.74
C ASP A 146 7.01 -25.62 -0.38
N SER A 147 6.89 -26.71 0.39
CA SER A 147 6.51 -26.71 1.79
C SER A 147 7.57 -27.48 2.57
N GLY A 148 8.10 -26.89 3.63
CA GLY A 148 9.18 -27.52 4.38
C GLY A 148 9.84 -26.57 5.35
N PHE A 149 11.03 -26.94 5.79
CA PHE A 149 11.86 -26.12 6.66
C PHE A 149 13.33 -26.44 6.49
N CYS A 150 14.16 -25.48 6.87
CA CYS A 150 15.59 -25.66 6.97
C CYS A 150 15.95 -26.10 8.39
N GLU A 151 16.61 -27.25 8.46
CA GLU A 151 17.14 -27.82 9.68
C GLU A 151 18.58 -27.34 9.89
N TYR A 152 18.86 -26.86 11.10
CA TYR A 152 20.16 -26.37 11.51
C TYR A 152 20.63 -27.08 12.77
N ARG A 153 21.95 -27.20 12.93
CA ARG A 153 22.58 -27.80 14.10
C ARG A 153 23.47 -26.77 14.79
N HIS A 154 23.38 -26.70 16.11
CA HIS A 154 24.27 -25.90 16.92
C HIS A 154 25.68 -26.54 16.91
N ARG A 155 26.71 -25.77 16.57
CA ARG A 155 28.09 -26.25 16.37
C ARG A 155 28.68 -26.92 17.61
N LYS A 156 28.47 -26.34 18.79
CA LYS A 156 29.02 -26.84 20.07
C LYS A 156 28.19 -27.94 20.74
N THR A 157 26.87 -27.76 20.84
CA THR A 157 26.00 -28.66 21.60
C THR A 157 25.44 -29.81 20.77
N GLY A 158 25.48 -29.70 19.43
CA GLY A 158 24.81 -30.64 18.52
C GLY A 158 23.29 -30.52 18.49
N GLU A 159 22.70 -29.56 19.21
CA GLU A 159 21.25 -29.35 19.25
C GLU A 159 20.70 -29.01 17.85
N VAL A 160 19.59 -29.65 17.47
CA VAL A 160 18.94 -29.42 16.17
C VAL A 160 17.76 -28.46 16.32
N ARG A 161 17.65 -27.48 15.42
CA ARG A 161 16.61 -26.45 15.37
C ARG A 161 16.04 -26.31 13.95
N ARG A 162 14.78 -25.90 13.87
CA ARG A 162 14.05 -25.58 12.63
C ARG A 162 13.93 -24.06 12.55
N ILE A 163 14.89 -23.41 11.90
CA ILE A 163 15.02 -21.95 11.96
C ILE A 163 14.20 -21.28 10.84
N ILE A 164 14.23 -21.82 9.63
CA ILE A 164 13.53 -21.23 8.48
C ILE A 164 12.38 -22.11 8.06
N ALA A 165 11.18 -21.55 8.09
CA ALA A 165 9.97 -22.20 7.59
C ALA A 165 9.66 -21.77 6.15
N ALA A 166 9.10 -22.68 5.38
CA ALA A 166 8.70 -22.46 4.00
C ALA A 166 7.28 -22.99 3.77
N LYS A 167 6.33 -22.10 3.47
CA LYS A 167 4.95 -22.47 3.10
C LYS A 167 4.78 -22.35 1.59
N CYS A 168 3.86 -23.11 1.01
CA CYS A 168 3.52 -22.89 -0.40
C CYS A 168 3.02 -21.46 -0.59
N LYS A 169 3.43 -20.82 -1.69
CA LYS A 169 2.99 -19.47 -2.08
C LYS A 169 3.31 -18.38 -1.03
N SER A 170 4.22 -18.64 -0.09
CA SER A 170 4.72 -17.61 0.85
C SER A 170 5.72 -16.67 0.20
N ARG A 171 6.49 -17.18 -0.76
CA ARG A 171 7.60 -16.48 -1.42
C ARG A 171 7.15 -15.67 -2.62
N ALA A 172 7.78 -14.51 -2.81
CA ALA A 172 7.83 -13.87 -4.12
C ALA A 172 8.68 -14.71 -5.08
N SER A 173 8.37 -14.72 -6.38
CA SER A 173 9.14 -15.46 -7.39
C SER A 173 10.60 -15.01 -7.47
N GLN A 174 10.87 -13.76 -7.12
CA GLN A 174 12.19 -13.13 -7.11
C GLN A 174 13.01 -13.51 -5.89
N MET A 175 12.38 -14.01 -4.82
CA MET A 175 13.05 -14.39 -3.59
C MET A 175 13.65 -15.80 -3.72
N GLY A 176 14.84 -15.86 -4.29
CA GLY A 176 15.61 -17.09 -4.48
C GLY A 176 16.62 -17.31 -3.36
N TYR A 177 16.39 -18.31 -2.52
CA TYR A 177 17.31 -18.70 -1.45
C TYR A 177 17.31 -20.21 -1.23
N SER A 178 18.36 -20.70 -0.58
CA SER A 178 18.54 -22.09 -0.16
C SER A 178 18.72 -22.13 1.36
N CYS A 179 18.70 -23.30 1.99
CA CYS A 179 18.93 -23.37 3.43
C CYS A 179 20.34 -22.89 3.83
N ALA A 180 21.32 -22.94 2.93
CA ALA A 180 22.66 -22.42 3.18
C ALA A 180 22.67 -20.91 3.49
N ASN A 181 21.82 -20.12 2.82
CA ASN A 181 21.79 -18.66 3.00
C ASN A 181 20.48 -18.13 3.62
N ALA A 182 19.49 -18.99 3.89
CA ALA A 182 18.19 -18.58 4.40
C ALA A 182 18.22 -17.87 5.76
N THR A 183 19.27 -18.07 6.57
CA THR A 183 19.47 -17.35 7.83
C THR A 183 19.56 -15.84 7.64
N MET A 184 19.81 -15.34 6.41
CA MET A 184 19.75 -13.91 6.10
C MET A 184 18.40 -13.27 6.47
N LEU A 185 17.29 -14.02 6.39
CA LEU A 185 15.95 -13.51 6.75
C LEU A 185 15.88 -13.20 8.25
N VAL A 186 16.37 -14.13 9.08
CA VAL A 186 16.42 -13.98 10.55
C VAL A 186 17.47 -12.94 10.94
N ARG A 187 18.64 -12.96 10.29
CA ARG A 187 19.70 -11.97 10.51
C ARG A 187 19.16 -10.55 10.28
N TYR A 188 18.43 -10.34 9.19
CA TYR A 188 17.85 -9.05 8.86
C TYR A 188 16.87 -8.56 9.92
N ASN A 189 15.99 -9.41 10.44
CA ASN A 189 15.08 -9.00 11.50
C ASN A 189 15.76 -8.76 12.85
N LEU A 190 16.82 -9.51 13.19
CA LEU A 190 17.58 -9.31 14.42
C LEU A 190 18.43 -8.03 14.39
N MET A 191 18.92 -7.64 13.21
CA MET A 191 19.63 -6.36 13.05
C MET A 191 18.73 -5.15 13.32
N ALA A 192 17.42 -5.28 13.12
CA ALA A 192 16.45 -4.21 13.34
C ALA A 192 16.41 -3.69 14.79
N ASP A 193 16.73 -4.55 15.77
CA ASP A 193 16.62 -4.22 17.20
C ASP A 193 17.72 -3.27 17.68
N ASN A 194 18.87 -3.30 17.01
CA ASN A 194 20.09 -2.58 17.42
C ASN A 194 20.68 -1.72 16.31
N TYR A 195 19.94 -1.51 15.21
CA TYR A 195 20.41 -0.70 14.10
C TYR A 195 20.75 0.72 14.54
N LYS A 196 21.91 1.21 14.09
CA LYS A 196 22.34 2.59 14.28
C LYS A 196 22.87 3.11 12.94
N PRO A 197 22.34 4.23 12.43
CA PRO A 197 22.92 4.87 11.26
C PRO A 197 24.29 5.48 11.60
N ASP A 198 25.12 5.70 10.58
CA ASP A 198 26.43 6.32 10.72
C ASP A 198 26.35 7.74 11.29
N TYR A 199 25.33 8.50 10.88
CA TYR A 199 24.98 9.77 11.50
C TYR A 199 23.90 9.53 12.56
N PRO A 200 24.23 9.52 13.86
CA PRO A 200 23.28 9.13 14.90
C PRO A 200 22.14 10.14 15.04
N LEU A 201 20.94 9.66 15.40
CA LEU A 201 19.81 10.52 15.70
C LEU A 201 20.14 11.43 16.90
N SER A 202 20.07 12.73 16.67
CA SER A 202 20.07 13.74 17.73
C SER A 202 19.14 14.87 17.31
N PHE A 203 18.14 15.16 18.15
CA PHE A 203 17.17 16.23 17.89
C PHE A 203 17.85 17.60 17.83
N GLU A 204 18.82 17.84 18.71
CA GLU A 204 19.65 19.05 18.71
C GLU A 204 20.47 19.15 17.41
N ASN A 205 21.13 18.07 16.98
CA ASN A 205 21.87 18.07 15.73
C ASN A 205 20.96 18.34 14.53
N ASN A 206 19.76 17.75 14.50
CA ASN A 206 18.81 17.98 13.41
C ASN A 206 18.33 19.44 13.36
N GLN A 207 18.08 20.08 14.50
CA GLN A 207 17.72 21.50 14.58
C GLN A 207 18.88 22.40 14.19
N ARG A 208 20.10 22.11 14.67
CA ARG A 208 21.32 22.80 14.24
C ARG A 208 21.51 22.71 12.73
N ASP A 209 21.41 21.50 12.18
CA ASP A 209 21.59 21.24 10.75
C ASP A 209 20.51 21.95 9.93
N PHE A 210 19.26 22.00 10.41
CA PHE A 210 18.19 22.80 9.80
C PHE A 210 18.57 24.28 9.71
N LEU A 211 19.01 24.88 10.83
CA LEU A 211 19.37 26.28 10.89
C LEU A 211 20.58 26.58 9.99
N GLN A 212 21.59 25.71 10.00
CA GLN A 212 22.78 25.85 9.15
C GLN A 212 22.43 25.75 7.66
N GLN A 213 21.68 24.72 7.24
CA GLN A 213 21.31 24.50 5.83
C GLN A 213 20.43 25.63 5.28
N ASN A 214 19.71 26.34 6.15
CA ASN A 214 18.87 27.48 5.77
C ASN A 214 19.51 28.85 6.03
N ASN A 215 20.80 28.90 6.41
CA ASN A 215 21.53 30.15 6.73
C ASN A 215 20.86 31.00 7.82
N LEU A 216 20.26 30.36 8.82
CA LEU A 216 19.53 31.01 9.93
C LEU A 216 20.36 31.09 11.23
N THR A 217 21.67 30.80 11.16
CA THR A 217 22.59 30.82 12.31
C THR A 217 23.37 32.14 12.46
N LYS A 218 23.26 33.06 11.52
CA LYS A 218 24.06 34.31 11.48
C LYS A 218 23.23 35.53 11.90
N GLU A 219 23.90 36.56 12.43
CA GLU A 219 23.32 37.86 12.80
C GLU A 219 22.68 38.60 11.59
N LYS A 220 23.08 38.28 10.36
CA LYS A 220 22.48 38.84 9.15
C LYS A 220 21.27 38.03 8.72
N ALA A 221 20.13 38.73 8.69
CA ALA A 221 18.87 38.28 8.13
C ALA A 221 19.05 37.67 6.73
N LEU A 222 18.61 36.41 6.53
CA LEU A 222 18.47 35.87 5.18
C LEU A 222 17.33 36.61 4.48
N VAL A 223 17.63 37.27 3.35
CA VAL A 223 16.63 37.96 2.53
C VAL A 223 16.53 37.24 1.19
N LEU A 224 15.35 36.71 0.88
CA LEU A 224 15.02 36.08 -0.39
C LEU A 224 13.90 36.88 -1.07
N SER A 225 14.12 37.31 -2.31
CA SER A 225 13.14 38.10 -3.07
C SER A 225 12.61 39.33 -2.31
N GLY A 226 13.48 39.99 -1.54
CA GLY A 226 13.13 41.15 -0.73
C GLY A 226 12.39 40.84 0.58
N GLN A 227 12.13 39.57 0.90
CA GLN A 227 11.50 39.16 2.15
C GLN A 227 12.52 38.52 3.11
N LYS A 228 12.44 38.90 4.38
CA LYS A 228 13.25 38.30 5.44
C LYS A 228 12.69 36.92 5.78
N VAL A 229 13.55 35.90 5.71
CA VAL A 229 13.24 34.54 6.12
C VAL A 229 13.67 34.39 7.57
N GLU A 230 12.70 34.15 8.45
CA GLU A 230 12.93 33.91 9.87
C GLU A 230 12.96 32.41 10.16
N PRO A 231 13.60 31.97 11.26
CA PRO A 231 13.44 30.61 11.76
C PRO A 231 11.99 30.34 12.23
N PRO A 232 11.57 29.07 12.27
CA PRO A 232 10.28 28.72 12.86
C PRO A 232 10.27 29.13 14.33
N ALA A 233 9.11 29.59 14.83
CA ALA A 233 8.94 30.00 16.22
C ALA A 233 9.16 28.84 17.22
N SER A 234 9.00 27.60 16.76
CA SER A 234 9.22 26.39 17.55
C SER A 234 9.54 25.20 16.64
N PHE A 235 10.31 24.25 17.16
CA PHE A 235 10.56 22.94 16.55
C PHE A 235 9.60 21.85 17.07
N THR A 236 8.55 22.19 17.81
CA THR A 236 7.64 21.18 18.36
C THR A 236 6.80 20.47 17.29
N ARG A 237 6.32 21.20 16.27
CA ARG A 237 5.43 20.67 15.23
C ARG A 237 5.81 21.20 13.85
N GLY A 238 5.80 20.33 12.86
CA GLY A 238 6.02 20.73 11.47
C GLY A 238 5.54 19.69 10.47
N ILE A 239 5.68 20.04 9.19
CA ILE A 239 5.34 19.20 8.05
C ILE A 239 6.60 18.91 7.25
N ALA A 240 6.74 17.71 6.70
CA ALA A 240 7.79 17.40 5.74
C ALA A 240 7.19 16.95 4.40
N TYR A 241 7.74 17.46 3.32
CA TYR A 241 7.59 16.93 1.98
C TYR A 241 8.95 16.43 1.48
N VAL A 242 8.97 15.31 0.77
CA VAL A 242 10.10 14.98 -0.10
C VAL A 242 9.81 15.52 -1.49
N VAL A 243 10.77 16.24 -2.06
CA VAL A 243 10.59 16.99 -3.30
C VAL A 243 11.69 16.68 -4.30
N TYR A 244 11.32 16.72 -5.58
CA TYR A 244 12.22 16.71 -6.72
C TYR A 244 11.56 17.47 -7.88
N GLU A 245 12.33 17.82 -8.89
CA GLU A 245 11.97 18.88 -9.84
C GLU A 245 10.62 18.66 -10.56
N GLN A 246 10.32 17.42 -10.95
CA GLN A 246 9.05 17.12 -11.65
C GLN A 246 7.81 17.34 -10.79
N LEU A 247 7.93 17.34 -9.46
CA LEU A 247 6.80 17.52 -8.54
C LEU A 247 6.70 18.93 -7.96
N PHE A 248 7.58 19.87 -8.32
CA PHE A 248 7.54 21.22 -7.75
C PHE A 248 6.24 21.96 -8.01
N LEU A 249 5.59 21.74 -9.16
CA LEU A 249 4.25 22.30 -9.41
C LEU A 249 3.22 21.77 -8.42
N SER A 250 3.22 20.46 -8.18
CA SER A 250 2.31 19.82 -7.22
C SER A 250 2.57 20.29 -5.79
N VAL A 251 3.83 20.32 -5.35
CA VAL A 251 4.23 20.80 -4.01
C VAL A 251 3.88 22.27 -3.83
N TYR A 252 4.18 23.11 -4.83
CA TYR A 252 3.84 24.52 -4.79
C TYR A 252 2.35 24.72 -4.56
N ALA A 253 1.51 24.04 -5.36
CA ALA A 253 0.07 24.13 -5.24
C ALA A 253 -0.46 23.54 -3.93
N ALA A 254 0.12 22.43 -3.45
CA ALA A 254 -0.24 21.82 -2.17
C ALA A 254 0.03 22.77 -0.99
N ILE A 255 1.20 23.40 -0.96
CA ILE A 255 1.55 24.36 0.11
C ILE A 255 0.70 25.61 0.01
N ARG A 256 0.44 26.14 -1.19
CA ARG A 256 -0.43 27.32 -1.38
C ARG A 256 -1.85 27.04 -0.89
N ALA A 257 -2.45 25.93 -1.31
CA ALA A 257 -3.76 25.51 -0.84
C ALA A 257 -3.77 25.27 0.68
N LEU A 258 -2.72 24.66 1.24
CA LEU A 258 -2.57 24.49 2.67
C LEU A 258 -2.54 25.84 3.41
N ARG A 259 -1.80 26.84 2.90
CA ARG A 259 -1.79 28.19 3.49
C ARG A 259 -3.15 28.89 3.41
N SER A 260 -3.93 28.67 2.35
CA SER A 260 -5.30 29.17 2.26
C SER A 260 -6.24 28.63 3.35
N THR A 261 -5.92 27.47 3.94
CA THR A 261 -6.68 26.94 5.10
C THR A 261 -6.40 27.68 6.42
N GLY A 262 -5.39 28.56 6.45
CA GLY A 262 -4.91 29.22 7.67
C GLY A 262 -3.78 28.48 8.39
N CYS A 263 -3.35 27.32 7.88
CA CYS A 263 -2.25 26.54 8.48
C CYS A 263 -0.94 27.34 8.49
N THR A 264 -0.35 27.50 9.67
CA THR A 264 0.92 28.20 9.90
C THR A 264 2.10 27.27 10.21
N LEU A 265 1.88 25.95 10.22
CA LEU A 265 2.94 24.99 10.54
C LEU A 265 4.14 25.15 9.59
N PRO A 266 5.38 25.15 10.11
CA PRO A 266 6.58 25.25 9.30
C PRO A 266 6.78 23.97 8.47
N ILE A 267 7.36 24.13 7.27
CA ILE A 267 7.45 23.05 6.28
C ILE A 267 8.92 22.78 5.93
N GLU A 268 9.36 21.53 6.07
CA GLU A 268 10.62 21.05 5.50
C GLU A 268 10.38 20.49 4.09
N LEU A 269 11.21 20.92 3.14
CA LEU A 269 11.31 20.39 1.80
C LEU A 269 12.62 19.62 1.68
N TRP A 270 12.51 18.30 1.79
CA TRP A 270 13.62 17.37 1.72
C TRP A 270 13.94 17.05 0.27
N TYR A 271 15.19 17.25 -0.15
CA TYR A 271 15.62 17.05 -1.54
C TYR A 271 16.97 16.34 -1.61
N ARG A 272 17.27 15.72 -2.75
CA ARG A 272 18.61 15.24 -3.09
C ARG A 272 19.27 16.20 -4.08
N GLU A 273 20.56 16.46 -3.90
CA GLU A 273 21.29 17.42 -4.74
C GLU A 273 21.42 16.96 -6.21
N ASP A 274 21.45 15.65 -6.45
CA ASP A 274 21.51 15.06 -7.79
C ASP A 274 20.16 15.09 -8.54
N GLU A 275 19.06 15.37 -7.84
CA GLU A 275 17.70 15.40 -8.41
C GLU A 275 17.04 16.80 -8.35
N THR A 276 17.72 17.80 -7.78
CA THR A 276 17.11 19.11 -7.49
C THR A 276 18.10 20.26 -7.56
N ASN A 277 17.78 21.23 -8.41
CA ASN A 277 18.38 22.56 -8.34
C ASN A 277 17.62 23.43 -7.31
N THR A 278 18.28 23.75 -6.20
CA THR A 278 17.68 24.58 -5.13
C THR A 278 17.38 26.01 -5.57
N SER A 279 17.98 26.49 -6.66
CA SER A 279 17.69 27.80 -7.25
C SER A 279 16.40 27.82 -8.07
N HIS A 280 15.68 26.70 -8.15
CA HIS A 280 14.39 26.63 -8.85
C HIS A 280 13.43 27.70 -8.32
N PRO A 281 12.76 28.47 -9.21
CA PRO A 281 11.98 29.65 -8.83
C PRO A 281 10.83 29.33 -7.86
N LEU A 282 10.17 28.18 -8.01
CA LEU A 282 9.12 27.75 -7.07
C LEU A 282 9.65 27.47 -5.67
N LEU A 283 10.87 26.91 -5.53
CA LEU A 283 11.47 26.71 -4.21
C LEU A 283 11.81 28.04 -3.55
N GLN A 284 12.33 29.01 -4.31
CA GLN A 284 12.62 30.34 -3.81
C GLN A 284 11.36 31.09 -3.36
N GLU A 285 10.26 30.95 -4.13
CA GLU A 285 8.96 31.51 -3.78
C GLU A 285 8.39 30.86 -2.49
N LEU A 286 8.47 29.52 -2.37
CA LEU A 286 8.05 28.79 -1.16
C LEU A 286 8.82 29.21 0.09
N ARG A 287 10.13 29.39 -0.03
CA ARG A 287 10.99 29.81 1.08
C ARG A 287 10.75 31.25 1.51
N SER A 288 10.58 32.15 0.55
CA SER A 288 10.42 33.58 0.85
C SER A 288 9.06 33.91 1.45
N LYS A 289 7.98 33.27 0.98
CA LYS A 289 6.61 33.70 1.32
C LYS A 289 5.78 32.71 2.12
N TYR A 290 6.13 31.42 2.12
CA TYR A 290 5.22 30.36 2.60
C TYR A 290 5.81 29.49 3.72
N GLY A 291 6.86 29.95 4.39
CA GLY A 291 7.41 29.30 5.59
C GLY A 291 7.97 27.89 5.31
N ALA A 292 8.58 27.72 4.14
CA ALA A 292 9.21 26.47 3.72
C ALA A 292 10.74 26.56 3.83
N TYR A 293 11.38 25.47 4.23
CA TYR A 293 12.81 25.39 4.51
C TYR A 293 13.40 24.19 3.77
N LEU A 294 14.58 24.36 3.19
CA LEU A 294 15.23 23.30 2.43
C LEU A 294 16.03 22.39 3.37
N ARG A 295 15.95 21.09 3.15
CA ARG A 295 16.73 20.08 3.88
C ARG A 295 17.36 19.10 2.89
N VAL A 296 18.66 18.91 2.98
CA VAL A 296 19.38 18.02 2.06
C VAL A 296 19.41 16.59 2.58
N ILE A 297 19.13 15.63 1.69
CA ILE A 297 19.33 14.20 1.90
C ILE A 297 20.77 13.87 1.51
N LYS A 298 21.61 13.56 2.49
CA LYS A 298 23.05 13.30 2.28
C LYS A 298 23.40 11.84 2.06
N ASP A 299 22.53 10.93 2.50
CA ASP A 299 22.78 9.49 2.39
C ASP A 299 22.48 9.00 0.96
N PRO A 300 23.48 8.49 0.21
CA PRO A 300 23.28 8.04 -1.16
C PRO A 300 22.32 6.84 -1.27
N ARG A 301 22.09 6.09 -0.18
CA ARG A 301 21.16 4.96 -0.13
C ARG A 301 19.69 5.42 -0.08
N ALA A 302 19.44 6.64 0.42
CA ALA A 302 18.11 7.21 0.51
C ALA A 302 17.65 7.71 -0.86
N VAL A 303 17.15 6.79 -1.68
CA VAL A 303 16.65 7.05 -3.05
C VAL A 303 15.19 6.65 -3.19
N LYS A 304 14.50 7.23 -4.18
CA LYS A 304 13.10 6.91 -4.50
C LYS A 304 12.21 6.97 -3.25
N PHE A 305 11.50 5.90 -2.93
CA PHE A 305 10.59 5.78 -1.79
C PHE A 305 11.27 5.95 -0.41
N TYR A 306 12.54 5.59 -0.28
CA TYR A 306 13.24 5.56 1.01
C TYR A 306 13.72 6.94 1.50
N THR A 307 13.71 7.94 0.61
CA THR A 307 13.93 9.35 0.96
C THR A 307 12.98 9.85 2.05
N LYS A 308 11.73 9.36 2.05
CA LYS A 308 10.71 9.71 3.05
C LYS A 308 11.10 9.23 4.45
N LEU A 309 11.70 8.04 4.55
CA LEU A 309 12.19 7.51 5.82
C LEU A 309 13.31 8.39 6.38
N TYR A 310 14.23 8.81 5.49
CA TYR A 310 15.30 9.74 5.84
C TYR A 310 14.76 11.09 6.31
N ALA A 311 13.77 11.66 5.59
CA ALA A 311 13.13 12.92 5.95
C ALA A 311 12.47 12.85 7.34
N VAL A 312 11.72 11.77 7.63
CA VAL A 312 11.12 11.57 8.96
C VAL A 312 12.19 11.37 10.03
N PHE A 313 13.24 10.62 9.74
CA PHE A 313 14.30 10.35 10.72
C PHE A 313 15.10 11.61 11.08
N TYR A 314 15.46 12.45 10.10
CA TYR A 314 16.36 13.60 10.29
C TYR A 314 15.66 14.98 10.35
N SER A 315 14.32 15.00 10.41
CA SER A 315 13.55 16.23 10.64
C SER A 315 14.02 16.99 11.88
N ALA A 316 13.94 18.32 11.83
CA ALA A 316 14.17 19.17 12.98
C ALA A 316 12.97 19.17 13.96
N PHE A 317 11.79 18.74 13.51
CA PHE A 317 10.56 18.83 14.30
C PHE A 317 10.33 17.60 15.19
N ASP A 318 9.94 17.81 16.44
CA ASP A 318 9.65 16.71 17.37
C ASP A 318 8.43 15.89 16.94
N ASN A 319 7.38 16.59 16.53
CA ASN A 319 6.15 16.01 16.00
C ASN A 319 6.04 16.39 14.52
N LEU A 320 6.03 15.38 13.65
CA LEU A 320 6.12 15.57 12.22
C LEU A 320 4.93 14.94 11.51
N LEU A 321 4.29 15.71 10.64
CA LEU A 321 3.40 15.20 9.61
C LEU A 321 4.18 15.10 8.28
N LEU A 322 4.50 13.89 7.85
CA LEU A 322 4.99 13.65 6.50
C LEU A 322 3.80 13.69 5.53
N LEU A 323 3.95 14.37 4.40
CA LEU A 323 3.00 14.38 3.29
C LEU A 323 3.73 14.12 1.95
N ASP A 324 3.09 13.34 1.09
CA ASP A 324 3.50 13.23 -0.31
C ASP A 324 3.24 14.54 -1.06
N ALA A 325 4.07 14.81 -2.06
CA ALA A 325 4.00 16.01 -2.89
C ALA A 325 2.69 16.17 -3.68
N ASP A 326 1.93 15.10 -3.86
CA ASP A 326 0.61 15.03 -4.50
C ASP A 326 -0.51 14.69 -3.51
N ASN A 327 -0.27 14.92 -2.21
CA ASN A 327 -1.24 14.77 -1.15
C ASN A 327 -1.71 16.11 -0.59
N PHE A 328 -3.00 16.40 -0.77
CA PHE A 328 -3.61 17.69 -0.46
C PHE A 328 -4.42 17.60 0.83
N ALA A 329 -4.14 18.49 1.78
CA ALA A 329 -4.94 18.62 2.99
C ALA A 329 -6.30 19.25 2.67
N ALA A 330 -7.38 18.59 3.09
CA ALA A 330 -8.75 19.07 2.89
C ALA A 330 -9.13 20.21 3.87
N ARG A 331 -8.38 20.34 4.98
CA ARG A 331 -8.49 21.38 6.01
C ARG A 331 -7.16 21.54 6.73
N ASP A 332 -7.03 22.54 7.60
CA ASP A 332 -5.84 22.74 8.43
C ASP A 332 -5.54 21.47 9.28
N PRO A 333 -4.39 20.80 9.05
CA PRO A 333 -4.03 19.56 9.74
C PRO A 333 -3.51 19.79 11.17
N THR A 334 -3.41 21.03 11.65
CA THR A 334 -2.86 21.35 12.98
C THR A 334 -3.58 20.62 14.12
N HIS A 335 -4.89 20.44 14.01
CA HIS A 335 -5.69 19.72 14.99
C HIS A 335 -5.27 18.25 15.18
N LEU A 336 -4.67 17.61 14.16
CA LEU A 336 -4.24 16.21 14.22
C LEU A 336 -3.19 15.99 15.31
N PHE A 337 -2.36 16.99 15.60
CA PHE A 337 -1.32 16.96 16.64
C PHE A 337 -1.87 17.06 18.07
N THR A 338 -3.18 17.24 18.23
CA THR A 338 -3.85 17.40 19.53
C THR A 338 -5.03 16.47 19.71
N THR A 339 -5.29 15.57 18.75
CA THR A 339 -6.33 14.54 18.89
C THR A 339 -5.99 13.61 20.05
N GLU A 340 -7.01 13.07 20.71
CA GLU A 340 -6.85 12.09 21.79
C GLU A 340 -5.99 10.91 21.34
N VAL A 341 -6.29 10.37 20.15
CA VAL A 341 -5.55 9.24 19.58
C VAL A 341 -4.06 9.56 19.38
N TYR A 342 -3.72 10.80 19.02
CA TYR A 342 -2.32 11.20 18.84
C TYR A 342 -1.62 11.43 20.17
N ASN A 343 -2.28 12.05 21.14
CA ASN A 343 -1.72 12.22 22.49
C ASN A 343 -1.42 10.86 23.13
N ASP A 344 -2.32 9.88 22.97
CA ASP A 344 -2.19 8.54 23.53
C ASP A 344 -1.06 7.75 22.87
N THR A 345 -1.05 7.72 21.54
CA THR A 345 -0.16 6.81 20.78
C THR A 345 1.12 7.47 20.31
N GLY A 346 1.09 8.78 20.03
CA GLY A 346 2.17 9.54 19.40
C GLY A 346 2.45 9.14 17.95
N ALA A 347 1.63 8.29 17.33
CA ALA A 347 1.78 7.93 15.93
C ALA A 347 0.41 7.62 15.31
N VAL A 348 0.03 8.30 14.23
CA VAL A 348 -1.21 8.05 13.49
C VAL A 348 -0.86 7.66 12.07
N PHE A 349 -1.39 6.52 11.64
CA PHE A 349 -1.18 5.92 10.32
C PHE A 349 -2.52 5.72 9.62
N TRP A 350 -2.49 5.73 8.29
CA TRP A 350 -3.69 5.65 7.47
C TRP A 350 -3.77 4.32 6.74
N PRO A 351 -4.97 3.72 6.62
CA PRO A 351 -5.15 2.47 5.92
C PRO A 351 -5.04 2.68 4.42
N ASP A 352 -4.42 1.73 3.75
CA ASP A 352 -4.45 1.66 2.30
C ASP A 352 -5.78 1.07 1.79
N PHE A 353 -5.90 0.94 0.46
CA PHE A 353 -6.99 0.19 -0.16
C PHE A 353 -6.95 -1.32 0.13
N TRP A 354 -5.82 -1.85 0.59
CA TRP A 354 -5.59 -3.29 0.63
C TRP A 354 -5.63 -3.86 2.03
N MET A 355 -6.17 -5.08 2.10
CA MET A 355 -6.14 -5.96 3.26
C MET A 355 -5.47 -7.28 2.90
N PRO A 356 -4.91 -8.05 3.86
CA PRO A 356 -4.19 -9.29 3.60
C PRO A 356 -4.95 -10.33 2.75
N ASN A 357 -6.29 -10.35 2.80
CA ASN A 357 -7.11 -11.25 1.99
C ASN A 357 -7.34 -10.77 0.54
N ARG A 358 -7.08 -9.50 0.23
CA ARG A 358 -7.33 -8.83 -1.07
C ARG A 358 -6.13 -8.02 -1.58
N THR A 359 -4.99 -8.19 -0.93
CA THR A 359 -3.77 -7.49 -1.30
C THR A 359 -3.26 -7.93 -2.66
N ILE A 360 -2.81 -6.92 -3.43
CA ILE A 360 -2.03 -7.10 -4.65
C ILE A 360 -0.52 -7.21 -4.35
N PHE A 361 -0.13 -7.09 -3.08
CA PHE A 361 1.25 -7.17 -2.58
C PHE A 361 1.53 -8.49 -1.86
N LYS A 362 2.74 -8.62 -1.31
CA LYS A 362 3.23 -9.84 -0.65
C LYS A 362 3.04 -9.79 0.87
N THR A 363 1.90 -9.32 1.36
CA THR A 363 1.59 -9.12 2.79
C THR A 363 0.54 -10.10 3.33
N LYS A 364 0.23 -11.17 2.59
CA LYS A 364 -0.71 -12.22 3.01
C LYS A 364 -0.21 -12.95 4.26
N LYS A 365 -1.12 -13.59 5.03
CA LYS A 365 -0.80 -14.38 6.24
C LYS A 365 0.35 -15.38 6.11
N GLY A 366 0.49 -15.99 4.95
CA GLY A 366 1.52 -16.98 4.68
C GLY A 366 2.86 -16.40 4.24
N SER A 367 2.96 -15.09 3.98
CA SER A 367 4.11 -14.48 3.32
C SER A 367 5.37 -14.49 4.19
N ASP A 368 6.52 -14.62 3.55
CA ASP A 368 7.81 -14.54 4.24
C ASP A 368 8.19 -13.11 4.64
N VAL A 369 7.41 -12.09 4.24
CA VAL A 369 7.64 -10.70 4.67
C VAL A 369 7.53 -10.57 6.19
N TRP A 370 6.65 -11.36 6.82
CA TRP A 370 6.47 -11.38 8.26
C TRP A 370 7.71 -11.89 8.98
N GLU A 371 8.38 -12.91 8.41
CA GLU A 371 9.65 -13.44 8.91
C GLU A 371 10.79 -12.45 8.67
N LEU A 372 10.88 -11.88 7.46
CA LEU A 372 11.91 -10.89 7.12
C LEU A 372 11.83 -9.66 8.01
N MET A 373 10.62 -9.16 8.30
CA MET A 373 10.45 -8.02 9.21
C MET A 373 10.52 -8.44 10.69
N GLY A 374 10.44 -9.73 11.00
CA GLY A 374 10.42 -10.26 12.36
C GLY A 374 9.23 -9.81 13.17
N VAL A 375 8.04 -9.77 12.55
CA VAL A 375 6.79 -9.44 13.24
C VAL A 375 5.72 -10.51 12.93
N PRO A 376 4.87 -10.86 13.91
CA PRO A 376 3.79 -11.79 13.66
C PRO A 376 2.77 -11.21 12.67
N PHE A 377 2.11 -12.10 11.91
CA PHE A 377 1.00 -11.70 11.06
C PHE A 377 -0.13 -11.08 11.88
N VAL A 378 -0.64 -9.94 11.40
CA VAL A 378 -1.84 -9.29 11.92
C VAL A 378 -2.81 -9.07 10.76
N ASP A 379 -4.08 -9.46 10.97
CA ASP A 379 -5.14 -9.26 9.98
C ASP A 379 -5.72 -7.85 10.10
N MET A 380 -5.04 -6.89 9.49
CA MET A 380 -5.42 -5.47 9.46
C MET A 380 -5.12 -4.86 8.09
N PHE A 381 -5.61 -3.65 7.84
CA PHE A 381 -5.25 -2.89 6.63
C PHE A 381 -3.73 -2.72 6.53
N GLU A 382 -3.24 -2.78 5.30
CA GLU A 382 -1.92 -2.25 4.99
C GLU A 382 -1.92 -0.74 5.21
N GLN A 383 -0.74 -0.16 5.37
CA GLN A 383 -0.57 1.27 5.55
C GLN A 383 -0.42 1.99 4.20
N GLU A 384 -1.00 3.18 4.08
CA GLU A 384 -0.63 4.20 3.10
C GLU A 384 0.44 5.12 3.72
N SER A 385 1.57 5.30 3.03
CA SER A 385 2.69 6.13 3.49
C SER A 385 2.67 7.54 2.92
N GLY A 386 1.70 7.88 2.05
CA GLY A 386 1.50 9.23 1.54
C GLY A 386 1.17 10.28 2.60
N GLN A 387 0.79 9.85 3.80
CA GLN A 387 0.73 10.68 5.00
C GLN A 387 1.03 9.86 6.25
N VAL A 388 1.89 10.39 7.12
CA VAL A 388 2.30 9.73 8.36
C VAL A 388 2.49 10.80 9.43
N LEU A 389 1.87 10.64 10.60
CA LEU A 389 2.00 11.58 11.71
C LEU A 389 2.75 10.91 12.86
N VAL A 390 3.91 11.43 13.25
CA VAL A 390 4.81 10.78 14.21
C VAL A 390 5.37 11.78 15.22
N ASN A 391 5.27 11.43 16.51
CA ASN A 391 6.10 11.97 17.58
C ASN A 391 7.43 11.22 17.57
N ARG A 392 8.47 11.89 17.07
CA ARG A 392 9.78 11.29 16.83
C ARG A 392 10.52 11.01 18.13
N ILE A 393 10.34 11.86 19.14
CA ILE A 393 10.94 11.67 20.48
C ILE A 393 10.45 10.35 21.08
N LYS A 394 9.12 10.16 21.13
CA LYS A 394 8.48 8.95 21.69
C LYS A 394 8.88 7.68 20.95
N HIS A 395 9.06 7.77 19.63
CA HIS A 395 9.22 6.61 18.74
C HIS A 395 10.63 6.41 18.20
N THR A 396 11.66 6.86 18.92
CA THR A 396 13.08 6.73 18.49
C THR A 396 13.46 5.29 18.12
N LYS A 397 13.04 4.28 18.90
CA LYS A 397 13.33 2.87 18.58
C LYS A 397 12.72 2.46 17.23
N ALA A 398 11.46 2.80 17.01
CA ALA A 398 10.76 2.50 15.77
C ALA A 398 11.40 3.23 14.57
N LEU A 399 11.85 4.47 14.76
CA LEU A 399 12.58 5.22 13.72
C LEU A 399 13.89 4.54 13.33
N HIS A 400 14.66 4.00 14.27
CA HIS A 400 15.87 3.23 13.98
C HIS A 400 15.56 1.96 13.17
N THR A 401 14.55 1.20 13.58
CA THR A 401 14.09 0.02 12.83
C THR A 401 13.58 0.40 11.43
N LEU A 402 12.87 1.52 11.30
CA LEU A 402 12.37 2.02 10.02
C LEU A 402 13.52 2.32 9.06
N LEU A 403 14.58 2.97 9.56
CA LEU A 403 15.76 3.31 8.77
C LEU A 403 16.53 2.05 8.35
N HIS A 404 16.65 1.06 9.24
CA HIS A 404 17.18 -0.28 8.90
C HIS A 404 16.42 -0.91 7.73
N TYR A 405 15.09 -0.86 7.77
CA TYR A 405 14.29 -1.48 6.72
C TYR A 405 14.45 -0.87 5.33
N GLY A 406 14.81 0.42 5.26
CA GLY A 406 14.95 1.12 3.99
C GLY A 406 16.38 1.43 3.55
N LEU A 407 17.37 1.39 4.44
CA LEU A 407 18.75 1.84 4.13
C LEU A 407 19.85 0.84 4.51
N THR A 408 19.52 -0.32 5.08
CA THR A 408 20.53 -1.37 5.32
C THR A 408 20.80 -2.16 4.05
N GLU A 409 22.08 -2.33 3.73
CA GLU A 409 22.54 -3.18 2.63
C GLU A 409 22.94 -4.58 3.14
N PRO A 410 22.62 -5.67 2.40
CA PRO A 410 21.80 -5.69 1.19
C PRO A 410 20.35 -5.31 1.47
N HIS A 411 19.74 -4.51 0.59
CA HIS A 411 18.36 -4.05 0.75
C HIS A 411 17.33 -5.15 0.43
N LEU A 412 17.25 -6.16 1.30
CA LEU A 412 16.43 -7.37 1.08
C LEU A 412 14.96 -7.12 0.69
N PRO A 413 14.21 -6.18 1.31
CA PRO A 413 12.82 -5.94 0.91
C PRO A 413 12.66 -5.51 -0.56
N ALA A 414 13.61 -4.72 -1.06
CA ALA A 414 13.64 -4.25 -2.44
C ALA A 414 14.14 -5.33 -3.40
N GLU A 415 15.22 -6.02 -3.03
CA GLU A 415 15.78 -7.13 -3.83
C GLU A 415 14.76 -8.26 -4.04
N PHE A 416 13.95 -8.55 -3.04
CA PHE A 416 12.93 -9.60 -3.10
C PHE A 416 11.56 -9.15 -3.58
N ASP A 417 11.39 -7.87 -3.93
CA ASP A 417 10.11 -7.30 -4.41
C ASP A 417 8.94 -7.63 -3.46
N MET A 418 9.19 -7.52 -2.15
CA MET A 418 8.23 -7.95 -1.11
C MET A 418 7.24 -6.84 -0.75
N LEU A 419 7.69 -5.60 -0.83
CA LEU A 419 6.90 -4.40 -0.52
C LEU A 419 7.08 -3.38 -1.64
N TRP A 420 6.09 -2.51 -1.78
CA TRP A 420 6.20 -1.39 -2.71
C TRP A 420 6.88 -0.20 -2.03
N GLY A 421 8.20 -0.28 -1.86
CA GLY A 421 8.99 0.76 -1.22
C GLY A 421 8.63 0.96 0.25
N ASP A 422 8.28 2.19 0.62
CA ASP A 422 8.06 2.67 1.98
C ASP A 422 6.68 2.35 2.57
N LYS A 423 5.70 2.05 1.70
CA LYS A 423 4.27 1.87 2.00
C LYS A 423 3.94 1.34 3.40
N ASP A 424 4.47 0.17 3.72
CA ASP A 424 4.12 -0.59 4.93
C ASP A 424 5.24 -0.62 5.97
N LEU A 425 6.40 -0.01 5.67
CA LEU A 425 7.60 -0.09 6.51
C LEU A 425 7.42 0.61 7.85
N PHE A 426 6.69 1.72 7.91
CA PHE A 426 6.34 2.40 9.16
C PHE A 426 5.56 1.47 10.08
N ARG A 427 4.47 0.86 9.60
CA ARG A 427 3.69 -0.14 10.35
C ARG A 427 4.56 -1.29 10.84
N PHE A 428 5.40 -1.86 9.96
CA PHE A 428 6.30 -2.95 10.35
C PHE A 428 7.29 -2.54 11.44
N ALA A 429 7.89 -1.35 11.35
CA ALA A 429 8.86 -0.88 12.34
C ALA A 429 8.22 -0.62 13.72
N TRP A 430 7.01 -0.08 13.74
CA TRP A 430 6.26 0.10 14.99
C TRP A 430 5.86 -1.24 15.61
N MET A 431 5.42 -2.20 14.79
CA MET A 431 5.11 -3.55 15.27
C MET A 431 6.35 -4.27 15.82
N ARG A 432 7.50 -4.17 15.14
CA ARG A 432 8.75 -4.83 15.57
C ARG A 432 9.21 -4.33 16.94
N THR A 433 9.06 -3.03 17.17
CA THR A 433 9.51 -2.39 18.41
C THR A 433 8.44 -2.35 19.49
N ASN A 434 7.25 -2.93 19.24
CA ASN A 434 6.07 -2.84 20.09
C ASN A 434 5.72 -1.38 20.47
N SER A 435 5.95 -0.45 19.53
CA SER A 435 5.66 0.97 19.68
C SER A 435 4.18 1.23 19.38
N SER A 436 3.54 2.06 20.18
CA SER A 436 2.12 2.40 20.01
C SER A 436 1.88 3.22 18.74
N PHE A 437 0.84 2.86 17.98
CA PHE A 437 0.31 3.68 16.90
C PHE A 437 -1.20 3.49 16.79
N HIS A 438 -1.87 4.49 16.22
CA HIS A 438 -3.27 4.42 15.83
C HIS A 438 -3.37 4.27 14.32
N MET A 439 -3.93 3.15 13.85
CA MET A 439 -4.39 3.03 12.47
C MET A 439 -5.79 3.62 12.36
N ILE A 440 -5.98 4.62 11.49
CA ILE A 440 -7.31 5.20 11.24
C ILE A 440 -8.29 4.09 10.87
N LYS A 441 -9.40 4.02 11.60
CA LYS A 441 -10.36 2.91 11.51
C LYS A 441 -11.19 2.96 10.24
N ARG A 442 -11.45 4.14 9.70
CA ARG A 442 -12.25 4.33 8.50
C ARG A 442 -11.41 3.95 7.27
N PRO A 443 -11.86 3.00 6.43
CA PRO A 443 -11.12 2.63 5.22
C PRO A 443 -11.01 3.79 4.24
N ALA A 444 -9.94 3.77 3.44
CA ALA A 444 -9.74 4.73 2.37
C ALA A 444 -10.96 4.82 1.44
N GLY A 445 -11.42 6.05 1.19
CA GLY A 445 -12.38 6.36 0.16
C GLY A 445 -11.71 6.66 -1.18
N SER A 446 -12.50 7.07 -2.16
CA SER A 446 -12.00 7.44 -3.48
C SER A 446 -12.78 8.61 -4.05
N ALA A 447 -12.09 9.64 -4.53
CA ALA A 447 -12.66 10.78 -5.23
C ALA A 447 -12.40 10.66 -6.73
N GLY A 448 -13.38 11.02 -7.55
CA GLY A 448 -13.23 10.97 -8.99
C GLY A 448 -14.49 11.27 -9.78
N LEU A 449 -14.56 10.66 -10.96
CA LEU A 449 -15.58 10.89 -11.98
C LEU A 449 -16.67 9.81 -11.92
N LYS A 450 -17.87 10.17 -12.37
CA LYS A 450 -18.96 9.22 -12.62
C LYS A 450 -19.37 9.31 -14.08
N ALA A 451 -19.55 8.16 -14.74
CA ALA A 451 -20.03 8.14 -16.12
C ALA A 451 -21.45 8.75 -16.19
N PRO A 452 -21.74 9.62 -17.18
CA PRO A 452 -23.08 10.17 -17.36
C PRO A 452 -24.12 9.07 -17.53
N HIS A 453 -25.26 9.21 -16.85
CA HIS A 453 -26.42 8.29 -16.94
C HIS A 453 -26.16 6.82 -16.59
N LEU A 454 -24.96 6.46 -16.12
CA LEU A 454 -24.59 5.12 -15.71
C LEU A 454 -24.11 5.12 -14.27
N ASN A 455 -24.41 4.06 -13.52
CA ASN A 455 -23.88 3.86 -12.17
C ASN A 455 -22.47 3.25 -12.22
N ILE A 456 -21.58 3.87 -13.00
CA ILE A 456 -20.17 3.51 -13.16
C ILE A 456 -19.31 4.65 -12.57
N PHE A 457 -18.53 4.33 -11.54
CA PHE A 457 -17.63 5.24 -10.85
C PHE A 457 -16.17 4.95 -11.21
N CYS A 458 -15.38 6.01 -11.40
CA CYS A 458 -13.93 5.95 -11.58
C CYS A 458 -13.26 6.93 -10.62
N GLY A 459 -12.77 6.41 -9.50
CA GLY A 459 -11.98 7.20 -8.57
C GLY A 459 -10.52 7.27 -8.96
N ASN A 460 -9.89 8.43 -8.84
CA ASN A 460 -8.50 8.68 -9.26
C ASN A 460 -7.64 9.31 -8.15
N THR A 461 -8.27 9.59 -7.02
CA THR A 461 -7.67 10.24 -5.85
C THR A 461 -8.11 9.49 -4.62
N MET A 462 -7.16 9.05 -3.80
CA MET A 462 -7.47 8.38 -2.54
C MET A 462 -7.97 9.41 -1.52
N VAL A 463 -9.01 9.06 -0.79
CA VAL A 463 -9.63 9.90 0.24
C VAL A 463 -9.32 9.31 1.59
N GLN A 464 -8.72 10.11 2.46
CA GLN A 464 -8.22 9.66 3.76
C GLN A 464 -8.83 10.51 4.88
N HIS A 465 -9.09 9.86 6.01
CA HIS A 465 -9.90 10.42 7.09
C HIS A 465 -9.07 10.65 8.35
N ASP A 466 -9.51 11.55 9.22
CA ASP A 466 -8.98 11.61 10.58
C ASP A 466 -9.70 10.63 11.53
N SER A 467 -9.37 10.72 12.83
CA SER A 467 -9.93 9.86 13.87
C SER A 467 -11.43 10.07 14.10
N ASP A 468 -11.95 11.24 13.74
CA ASP A 468 -13.35 11.60 13.90
C ASP A 468 -14.18 11.16 12.67
N GLY A 469 -13.49 10.76 11.60
CA GLY A 469 -14.07 10.25 10.37
C GLY A 469 -14.31 11.33 9.31
N ASP A 470 -13.86 12.56 9.56
CA ASP A 470 -13.85 13.64 8.58
C ASP A 470 -12.74 13.40 7.56
N ILE A 471 -12.93 13.91 6.34
CA ILE A 471 -11.90 13.80 5.30
C ILE A 471 -10.79 14.79 5.62
N ALA A 472 -9.58 14.27 5.83
CA ALA A 472 -8.39 15.04 6.14
C ALA A 472 -7.51 15.24 4.90
N PHE A 473 -7.42 14.23 4.03
CA PHE A 473 -6.48 14.26 2.90
C PHE A 473 -7.07 13.70 1.60
N LEU A 474 -6.62 14.27 0.48
CA LEU A 474 -6.92 13.87 -0.89
C LEU A 474 -5.61 13.61 -1.63
N HIS A 475 -5.23 12.34 -1.76
CA HIS A 475 -3.96 11.91 -2.33
C HIS A 475 -4.12 11.54 -3.81
N ARG A 476 -3.62 12.40 -4.72
CA ARG A 476 -3.70 12.24 -6.20
C ARG A 476 -2.68 11.24 -6.74
N ASN A 477 -2.74 10.01 -6.26
CA ASN A 477 -1.78 8.95 -6.55
C ASN A 477 -1.78 8.42 -8.02
N ILE A 478 -2.73 8.84 -8.87
CA ILE A 478 -2.82 8.44 -10.28
C ILE A 478 -2.54 9.60 -11.24
N VAL A 479 -3.29 10.70 -11.13
CA VAL A 479 -3.19 11.85 -12.05
C VAL A 479 -2.56 13.02 -11.30
N LYS A 480 -1.26 13.20 -11.53
CA LYS A 480 -0.42 14.21 -10.87
C LYS A 480 -0.32 15.49 -11.68
N PHE A 481 0.03 16.58 -11.01
CA PHE A 481 0.44 17.82 -11.69
C PHE A 481 1.92 17.75 -12.05
N LEU A 482 2.23 17.85 -13.35
CA LEU A 482 3.58 17.70 -13.89
C LEU A 482 3.85 18.82 -14.90
N PRO A 483 5.10 19.24 -15.16
CA PRO A 483 5.42 20.31 -16.10
C PRO A 483 4.79 20.15 -17.49
N ASP A 484 4.77 18.92 -18.02
CA ASP A 484 4.19 18.60 -19.34
C ASP A 484 2.81 17.91 -19.24
N GLY A 485 2.17 17.98 -18.07
CA GLY A 485 0.89 17.32 -17.78
C GLY A 485 -0.33 18.14 -18.16
N ASN A 486 -1.50 17.49 -18.26
CA ASN A 486 -2.77 18.20 -18.33
C ASN A 486 -3.16 18.72 -16.93
N ASN A 487 -2.61 19.87 -16.57
CA ASN A 487 -2.77 20.46 -15.24
C ASN A 487 -4.10 21.21 -15.04
N THR A 488 -5.00 21.19 -16.02
CA THR A 488 -6.30 21.88 -15.97
C THR A 488 -7.48 20.94 -15.80
N GLN A 489 -7.25 19.62 -15.89
CA GLN A 489 -8.31 18.64 -15.82
C GLN A 489 -8.86 18.52 -14.39
N LYS A 490 -10.14 18.86 -14.22
CA LYS A 490 -10.89 18.56 -13.00
C LYS A 490 -11.29 17.08 -12.94
N LEU A 491 -11.10 16.47 -11.79
CA LEU A 491 -11.31 15.05 -11.54
C LEU A 491 -12.26 14.81 -10.38
N TRP A 492 -12.40 15.72 -9.43
CA TRP A 492 -13.15 15.50 -8.20
C TRP A 492 -14.61 15.92 -8.38
N GLN A 493 -15.43 15.07 -8.99
CA GLN A 493 -16.88 15.31 -9.09
C GLN A 493 -17.65 14.66 -7.95
N TYR A 494 -17.22 13.47 -7.54
CA TYR A 494 -17.86 12.68 -6.51
C TYR A 494 -16.83 12.05 -5.57
N VAL A 495 -17.23 11.90 -4.31
CA VAL A 495 -16.50 11.19 -3.27
C VAL A 495 -17.26 9.91 -2.93
N GLN A 496 -16.63 8.77 -3.19
CA GLN A 496 -17.11 7.46 -2.79
C GLN A 496 -16.50 7.06 -1.45
N GLN A 497 -17.33 6.71 -0.47
CA GLN A 497 -16.87 6.35 0.87
C GLN A 497 -17.54 5.06 1.34
N TYR A 498 -16.77 4.23 2.06
CA TYR A 498 -17.31 3.02 2.65
C TYR A 498 -18.28 3.35 3.79
N ASN A 499 -19.39 2.62 3.85
CA ASN A 499 -20.38 2.75 4.91
C ASN A 499 -19.95 1.90 6.11
N MET A 500 -19.53 2.54 7.20
CA MET A 500 -18.96 1.86 8.39
C MET A 500 -19.92 0.92 9.12
N ASN A 501 -21.22 0.97 8.83
CA ASN A 501 -22.21 0.01 9.35
C ASN A 501 -22.25 -1.31 8.57
N GLN A 502 -21.48 -1.43 7.49
CA GLN A 502 -21.36 -2.64 6.70
C GLN A 502 -20.22 -3.53 7.21
N ASP A 503 -20.31 -4.82 6.88
CA ASP A 503 -19.24 -5.77 7.13
C ASP A 503 -18.06 -5.54 6.17
N LEU A 504 -16.84 -5.44 6.70
CA LEU A 504 -15.61 -5.17 5.93
C LEU A 504 -15.38 -6.14 4.77
N ARG A 505 -15.99 -7.33 4.77
CA ARG A 505 -15.98 -8.24 3.60
C ARG A 505 -16.59 -7.61 2.34
N PHE A 506 -17.42 -6.58 2.49
CA PHE A 506 -17.99 -5.79 1.39
C PHE A 506 -17.13 -4.61 0.96
N TYR A 507 -16.05 -4.30 1.68
CA TYR A 507 -15.06 -3.34 1.23
C TYR A 507 -14.24 -3.95 0.08
N GLU A 508 -14.51 -3.50 -1.14
CA GLU A 508 -13.90 -3.99 -2.36
C GLU A 508 -13.50 -2.83 -3.27
N VAL A 509 -12.19 -2.59 -3.34
CA VAL A 509 -11.54 -1.64 -4.23
C VAL A 509 -10.87 -2.44 -5.34
N ARG A 510 -11.09 -2.04 -6.60
CA ARG A 510 -10.40 -2.62 -7.75
C ARG A 510 -9.65 -1.55 -8.53
N GLY A 511 -8.52 -1.95 -9.09
CA GLY A 511 -7.65 -1.11 -9.92
C GLY A 511 -7.95 -1.27 -11.41
N ASP A 512 -9.19 -1.07 -11.84
CA ASP A 512 -9.64 -1.28 -13.21
C ASP A 512 -10.36 -0.05 -13.79
N VAL A 513 -10.20 0.18 -15.09
CA VAL A 513 -10.82 1.30 -15.81
C VAL A 513 -11.61 0.80 -17.02
N ASP A 514 -12.75 1.42 -17.27
CA ASP A 514 -13.49 1.24 -18.52
C ASP A 514 -13.16 2.41 -19.45
N HIS A 515 -12.19 2.20 -20.35
CA HIS A 515 -11.69 3.23 -21.26
C HIS A 515 -12.75 3.76 -22.24
N ARG A 516 -13.88 3.08 -22.40
CA ARG A 516 -15.02 3.61 -23.20
C ARG A 516 -15.62 4.86 -22.55
N TRP A 517 -15.59 4.94 -21.22
CA TRP A 517 -16.17 6.04 -20.44
C TRP A 517 -15.11 7.00 -19.90
N PHE A 518 -13.89 6.50 -19.67
CA PHE A 518 -12.77 7.27 -19.12
C PHE A 518 -11.50 7.08 -19.97
N PRO A 519 -11.49 7.57 -21.23
CA PRO A 519 -10.40 7.29 -22.17
C PRO A 519 -9.04 7.85 -21.73
N SER A 520 -9.04 8.98 -21.01
CA SER A 520 -7.81 9.64 -20.54
C SER A 520 -7.30 9.13 -19.19
N ILE A 521 -8.05 8.27 -18.50
CA ILE A 521 -7.67 7.76 -17.17
C ILE A 521 -7.04 6.38 -17.31
N ARG A 522 -5.79 6.25 -16.85
CA ARG A 522 -5.05 4.97 -16.92
C ARG A 522 -5.57 3.92 -15.95
N LYS A 523 -6.04 4.33 -14.78
CA LYS A 523 -6.47 3.43 -13.70
C LYS A 523 -7.51 4.12 -12.84
N CYS A 524 -8.53 3.38 -12.43
CA CYS A 524 -9.48 3.84 -11.43
C CYS A 524 -9.36 2.99 -10.16
N TYR A 525 -9.70 3.58 -9.02
CA TYR A 525 -9.89 2.94 -7.74
C TYR A 525 -11.29 3.23 -7.17
N GLY A 526 -11.70 2.36 -6.26
CA GLY A 526 -13.02 2.34 -5.64
C GLY A 526 -13.84 1.18 -6.17
N ARG A 527 -15.12 1.19 -5.80
CA ARG A 527 -16.12 0.24 -6.27
C ARG A 527 -16.77 0.78 -7.54
N ARG A 528 -16.42 0.21 -8.69
CA ARG A 528 -16.87 0.67 -10.01
C ARG A 528 -18.39 0.67 -10.20
N ILE A 529 -19.05 -0.44 -9.86
CA ILE A 529 -20.49 -0.65 -10.07
C ILE A 529 -21.14 -1.26 -8.81
N ASN A 530 -22.47 -1.16 -8.71
CA ASN A 530 -23.25 -1.69 -7.59
C ASN A 530 -22.69 -1.25 -6.23
N TYR A 531 -22.08 -0.06 -6.18
CA TYR A 531 -21.37 0.44 -5.01
C TYR A 531 -22.33 0.82 -3.88
N LEU A 532 -23.56 1.23 -4.20
CA LEU A 532 -24.57 1.68 -3.21
C LEU A 532 -24.91 0.64 -2.14
N ARG A 533 -24.57 -0.64 -2.36
CA ARG A 533 -24.72 -1.70 -1.35
C ARG A 533 -23.82 -1.48 -0.13
N ALA A 534 -22.60 -1.00 -0.33
CA ALA A 534 -21.59 -0.90 0.72
C ALA A 534 -20.89 0.46 0.82
N TYR A 535 -21.14 1.33 -0.16
CA TYR A 535 -20.53 2.64 -0.29
C TYR A 535 -21.60 3.71 -0.48
N SER A 536 -21.33 4.88 0.06
CA SER A 536 -22.01 6.12 -0.33
C SER A 536 -21.26 6.78 -1.49
N LEU A 537 -21.98 7.53 -2.31
CA LEU A 537 -21.40 8.40 -3.34
C LEU A 537 -22.02 9.78 -3.19
N LYS A 538 -21.23 10.78 -2.82
CA LYS A 538 -21.68 12.15 -2.62
C LYS A 538 -21.00 13.09 -3.62
N PRO A 539 -21.72 14.04 -4.23
CA PRO A 539 -21.10 15.13 -5.00
C PRO A 539 -20.03 15.88 -4.18
N ILE A 540 -18.94 16.29 -4.81
CA ILE A 540 -17.86 17.05 -4.13
C ILE A 540 -18.38 18.36 -3.52
N LYS A 541 -19.39 18.97 -4.17
CA LYS A 541 -20.01 20.24 -3.75
C LYS A 541 -20.69 20.19 -2.39
N ASP A 542 -20.97 18.98 -1.89
CA ASP A 542 -21.61 18.76 -0.59
C ASP A 542 -20.58 18.67 0.55
N PHE A 543 -19.28 18.81 0.25
CA PHE A 543 -18.20 18.79 1.24
C PHE A 543 -17.65 20.20 1.51
N PRO A 544 -17.12 20.47 2.72
CA PRO A 544 -16.57 21.79 3.09
C PRO A 544 -15.42 22.29 2.19
N PHE A 545 -14.74 21.37 1.50
CA PHE A 545 -13.60 21.64 0.63
C PHE A 545 -13.96 21.57 -0.87
N ALA A 546 -15.23 21.78 -1.23
CA ALA A 546 -15.72 21.70 -2.60
C ALA A 546 -14.89 22.49 -3.64
N GLY A 547 -14.33 23.64 -3.26
CA GLY A 547 -13.52 24.51 -4.13
C GLY A 547 -12.03 24.16 -4.17
N LEU A 548 -11.59 23.15 -3.43
CA LEU A 548 -10.16 22.84 -3.26
C LEU A 548 -9.48 22.46 -4.58
N GLU A 549 -10.12 21.65 -5.44
CA GLU A 549 -9.51 21.28 -6.73
C GLU A 549 -9.26 22.51 -7.62
N ASP A 550 -10.22 23.43 -7.64
CA ASP A 550 -10.13 24.66 -8.42
C ASP A 550 -9.03 25.58 -7.92
N GLU A 551 -8.90 25.66 -6.60
CA GLU A 551 -7.81 26.37 -5.95
C GLU A 551 -6.44 25.77 -6.28
N ILE A 552 -6.30 24.45 -6.19
CA ILE A 552 -5.05 23.77 -6.52
C ILE A 552 -4.68 24.00 -7.98
N ILE A 553 -5.61 23.83 -8.91
CA ILE A 553 -5.38 24.05 -10.36
C ILE A 553 -4.92 25.50 -10.61
N ARG A 554 -5.56 26.48 -9.98
CA ARG A 554 -5.18 27.89 -10.06
C ARG A 554 -3.75 28.13 -9.57
N HIS A 555 -3.33 27.48 -8.49
CA HIS A 555 -1.95 27.58 -7.99
C HIS A 555 -0.93 26.84 -8.87
N VAL A 556 -1.31 25.75 -9.53
CA VAL A 556 -0.45 25.11 -10.53
C VAL A 556 -0.19 26.04 -11.70
N GLN A 557 -1.23 26.69 -12.23
CA GLN A 557 -1.09 27.68 -13.32
C GLN A 557 -0.26 28.90 -12.90
N GLU A 558 -0.41 29.36 -11.65
CA GLU A 558 0.45 30.38 -11.05
C GLU A 558 1.93 29.92 -11.05
N GLY A 559 2.18 28.68 -10.63
CA GLY A 559 3.52 28.09 -10.63
C GLY A 559 4.14 27.99 -12.03
N GLU A 560 3.38 27.55 -13.03
CA GLU A 560 3.80 27.53 -14.44
C GLU A 560 4.21 28.92 -14.93
N LYS A 561 3.43 29.94 -14.55
CA LYS A 561 3.73 31.34 -14.88
C LYS A 561 5.03 31.81 -14.23
N ILE A 562 5.25 31.49 -12.95
CA ILE A 562 6.50 31.83 -12.23
C ILE A 562 7.71 31.21 -12.94
N ILE A 563 7.65 29.92 -13.29
CA ILE A 563 8.73 29.22 -14.01
C ILE A 563 9.00 29.88 -15.36
N LYS A 564 7.96 30.19 -16.13
CA LYS A 564 8.08 30.83 -17.43
C LYS A 564 8.70 32.23 -17.33
N GLN A 565 8.28 33.02 -16.33
CA GLN A 565 8.77 34.39 -16.13
C GLN A 565 10.21 34.44 -15.64
N SER A 566 10.67 33.46 -14.88
CA SER A 566 12.06 33.41 -14.43
C SER A 566 13.04 32.96 -15.52
N GLY A 567 12.54 32.50 -16.67
CA GLY A 567 13.37 31.91 -17.74
C GLY A 567 14.09 30.63 -17.28
N TYR A 568 13.58 29.95 -16.25
CA TYR A 568 14.23 28.76 -15.72
C TYR A 568 14.08 27.61 -16.71
N ILE A 569 15.21 27.00 -17.09
CA ILE A 569 15.25 25.84 -17.98
C ILE A 569 15.68 24.65 -17.13
N SER A 570 14.84 23.62 -17.09
CA SER A 570 15.18 22.38 -16.38
C SER A 570 16.40 21.72 -17.02
N ALA A 571 17.35 21.28 -16.21
CA ALA A 571 18.51 20.52 -16.69
C ALA A 571 18.12 19.08 -17.11
N ALA A 572 16.91 18.62 -16.76
CA ALA A 572 16.53 17.20 -16.81
C ALA A 572 15.78 16.76 -18.08
N THR A 573 16.16 17.28 -19.27
CA THR A 573 15.64 16.75 -20.55
C THR A 573 16.43 15.56 -21.14
N GLU A 574 17.56 15.14 -20.55
CA GLU A 574 18.12 13.84 -20.90
C GLU A 574 17.39 12.74 -20.12
N ALA A 575 16.36 12.17 -20.75
CA ALA A 575 15.73 10.95 -20.27
C ALA A 575 16.82 9.89 -19.96
N PRO A 576 16.75 9.19 -18.82
CA PRO A 576 17.66 8.09 -18.55
C PRO A 576 17.56 7.10 -19.72
N LYS A 577 18.69 6.80 -20.37
CA LYS A 577 18.76 5.73 -21.37
C LYS A 577 18.23 4.45 -20.72
N THR A 578 16.98 4.12 -20.97
CA THR A 578 16.41 2.82 -20.64
C THR A 578 17.27 1.80 -21.37
N LYS A 579 18.16 1.11 -20.65
CA LYS A 579 18.74 -0.13 -21.14
C LYS A 579 17.55 -1.03 -21.47
N VAL A 580 17.32 -1.22 -22.76
CA VAL A 580 16.35 -2.16 -23.30
C VAL A 580 16.60 -3.50 -22.60
N SER A 581 15.70 -3.89 -21.71
CA SER A 581 15.68 -5.24 -21.18
C SER A 581 15.53 -6.16 -22.38
N LYS A 582 16.58 -6.92 -22.69
CA LYS A 582 16.50 -7.98 -23.70
C LYS A 582 15.29 -8.84 -23.36
N ILE A 583 14.27 -8.75 -24.20
CA ILE A 583 13.18 -9.71 -24.28
C ILE A 583 13.87 -11.05 -24.58
N ARG A 584 14.08 -11.88 -23.56
CA ARG A 584 14.38 -13.29 -23.79
C ARG A 584 13.07 -13.94 -24.23
N LYS A 585 12.94 -14.11 -25.54
CA LYS A 585 12.11 -15.17 -26.11
C LYS A 585 12.69 -16.50 -25.62
N ASN A 586 11.93 -17.20 -24.79
CA ASN A 586 11.56 -18.62 -24.91
C ASN A 586 10.81 -19.04 -23.65
#